data_AF-A0A969TZ26-F1
#
_entry.id   AF-A0A969TZ26-F1
#
_cell.length_a   1.000
_cell.length_b   1.000
_cell.length_c   1.000
_cell.angle_alpha   90.00
_cell.angle_beta   90.00
_cell.angle_gamma   90.00
#
_symmetry.space_group_name_H-M   'P 1'
#
loop_
_entity.id
_entity.type
_entity.pdbx_description
1 polymer ?
#
loop_
_entity_poly.entity_id
_entity_poly.type
_entity_poly.pdbx_seq_one_letter_code
_entity_poly.pdbx_strand_id
1 'polypeptide(L)'
;MVFYPQKQVNLRTKELATAKSELEKTNQQLEDYSQNLEQKVALRTQELTQTLENLTKAQAELIQSEKLAVLGQLIAGIAHEINTPLGAIRSSIENIAEFLQENLTKLPKTFQSIPVEYESFFITLLNSSSSSTNLLTSKEKRKLKRQLSERLEDEEIENVEDISDILIDMGAYEQIDTILPMLKAPQGKEILTLAYELGTLKTSASTIITATDRAAKIVFALKNYSHRDYTGEQEVANIIEGIETVLTLYHNKLKHGVEVIKNYGEIPSILCYADELNQVWTNLVHNALQAMDYQGTLTIDVQARSQHIVVNITDSGTGIPQR
;
A
#
# COMPACT_ATOMS: atom_id res chain seq x y z
N MET A 1 -76.11 86.11 0.00
CA MET A 1 -74.66 86.32 0.04
C MET A 1 -74.15 85.76 1.38
N VAL A 2 -73.39 84.65 1.31
CA VAL A 2 -72.27 84.20 2.20
C VAL A 2 -72.63 83.95 3.69
N PHE A 3 -72.35 82.79 4.33
CA PHE A 3 -71.15 82.57 5.17
C PHE A 3 -71.09 81.13 5.78
N TYR A 4 -71.37 80.07 5.02
CA TYR A 4 -71.08 78.68 5.46
C TYR A 4 -69.66 78.10 5.18
N PRO A 5 -68.78 78.69 4.33
CA PRO A 5 -67.45 78.12 4.07
C PRO A 5 -66.48 78.22 5.26
N GLN A 6 -66.54 79.29 6.05
CA GLN A 6 -65.46 79.67 6.96
C GLN A 6 -65.38 78.80 8.23
N LYS A 7 -66.54 78.36 8.74
CA LYS A 7 -66.61 77.45 9.90
C LYS A 7 -66.12 76.04 9.54
N GLN A 8 -66.42 75.59 8.32
CA GLN A 8 -65.99 74.29 7.80
C GLN A 8 -64.49 74.28 7.45
N VAL A 9 -63.98 75.40 6.92
CA VAL A 9 -62.54 75.62 6.70
C VAL A 9 -61.78 75.63 8.02
N ASN A 10 -62.28 76.30 9.07
CA ASN A 10 -61.66 76.32 10.40
C ASN A 10 -61.66 74.95 11.10
N LEU A 11 -62.71 74.14 10.92
CA LEU A 11 -62.73 72.77 11.44
C LEU A 11 -61.67 71.90 10.74
N ARG A 12 -61.62 71.95 9.40
CA ARG A 12 -60.65 71.20 8.60
C ARG A 12 -59.21 71.64 8.86
N THR A 13 -58.95 72.92 9.09
CA THR A 13 -57.60 73.39 9.46
C THR A 13 -57.18 72.90 10.83
N LYS A 14 -58.12 72.79 11.78
CA LYS A 14 -57.84 72.22 13.10
C LYS A 14 -57.58 70.72 13.02
N GLU A 15 -58.39 69.97 12.26
CA GLU A 15 -58.19 68.54 11.99
C GLU A 15 -56.85 68.26 11.28
N LEU A 16 -56.51 69.08 10.29
CA LEU A 16 -55.24 69.00 9.56
C LEU A 16 -54.05 69.29 10.49
N ALA A 17 -54.17 70.25 11.40
CA ALA A 17 -53.13 70.56 12.36
C ALA A 17 -52.91 69.42 13.38
N THR A 18 -53.99 68.79 13.85
CA THR A 18 -53.90 67.60 14.71
C THR A 18 -53.29 66.41 13.98
N ALA A 19 -53.74 66.11 12.75
CA ALA A 19 -53.20 65.02 11.95
C ALA A 19 -51.72 65.23 11.62
N LYS A 20 -51.31 66.48 11.34
CA LYS A 20 -49.89 66.83 11.12
C LYS A 20 -49.05 66.58 12.38
N SER A 21 -49.54 66.97 13.55
CA SER A 21 -48.83 66.74 14.82
C SER A 21 -48.72 65.26 15.17
N GLU A 22 -49.76 64.46 14.90
CA GLU A 22 -49.70 63.00 15.07
C GLU A 22 -48.72 62.35 14.09
N LEU A 23 -48.70 62.79 12.83
CA LEU A 23 -47.75 62.31 11.82
C LEU A 23 -46.30 62.64 12.20
N GLU A 24 -46.03 63.84 12.69
CA GLU A 24 -44.70 64.23 13.19
C GLU A 24 -44.25 63.33 14.35
N LYS A 25 -45.14 63.02 15.29
CA LYS A 25 -44.85 62.09 16.40
C LYS A 25 -44.60 60.65 15.91
N THR A 26 -45.38 60.16 14.95
CA THR A 26 -45.19 58.79 14.42
C THR A 26 -43.91 58.69 13.61
N ASN A 27 -43.57 59.71 12.82
CA ASN A 27 -42.29 59.76 12.10
C ASN A 27 -41.10 59.75 13.06
N GLN A 28 -41.15 60.52 14.15
CA GLN A 28 -40.10 60.52 15.18
C GLN A 28 -39.93 59.12 15.80
N GLN A 29 -41.03 58.45 16.16
CA GLN A 29 -41.00 57.09 16.71
C GLN A 29 -40.46 56.06 15.71
N LEU A 30 -40.81 56.21 14.43
CA LEU A 30 -40.29 55.37 13.34
C LEU A 30 -38.78 55.55 13.18
N GLU A 31 -38.30 56.78 13.29
CA GLU A 31 -36.88 57.11 13.18
C GLU A 31 -36.08 56.52 14.36
N ASP A 32 -36.59 56.66 15.58
CA ASP A 32 -36.01 56.04 16.79
C ASP A 32 -35.98 54.50 16.67
N TYR A 33 -37.07 53.90 16.18
CA TYR A 33 -37.16 52.46 15.98
C TYR A 33 -36.21 51.96 14.89
N SER A 34 -36.08 52.70 13.79
CA SER A 34 -35.14 52.41 12.69
C SER A 34 -33.70 52.43 13.20
N GLN A 35 -33.31 53.47 13.94
CA GLN A 35 -31.97 53.59 14.52
C GLN A 35 -31.68 52.45 15.52
N ASN A 36 -32.65 52.07 16.36
CA ASN A 36 -32.49 50.96 17.28
C ASN A 36 -32.33 49.61 16.56
N LEU A 37 -33.09 49.40 15.49
CA LEU A 37 -32.98 48.20 14.67
C LEU A 37 -31.62 48.14 13.96
N GLU A 38 -31.15 49.24 13.38
CA GLU A 38 -29.83 49.29 12.74
C GLU A 38 -28.71 48.95 13.73
N GLN A 39 -28.76 49.51 14.94
CA GLN A 39 -27.80 49.16 16.00
C GLN A 39 -27.86 47.68 16.38
N LYS A 40 -29.07 47.11 16.52
CA LYS A 40 -29.22 45.68 16.82
C LYS A 40 -28.71 44.80 15.68
N VAL A 41 -28.98 45.17 14.42
CA VAL A 41 -28.49 44.44 13.25
C VAL A 41 -26.97 44.51 13.19
N ALA A 42 -26.37 45.68 13.42
CA ALA A 42 -24.91 45.83 13.46
C ALA A 42 -24.27 44.97 14.56
N LEU A 43 -24.82 45.02 15.78
CA LEU A 43 -24.35 44.21 16.91
C LEU A 43 -24.46 42.71 16.60
N ARG A 44 -25.62 42.25 16.11
CA ARG A 44 -25.85 40.86 15.75
C ARG A 44 -24.96 40.40 14.61
N THR A 45 -24.71 41.24 13.61
CA THR A 45 -23.81 40.93 12.50
C THR A 45 -22.38 40.75 13.01
N GLN A 46 -21.94 41.58 13.94
CA GLN A 46 -20.63 41.46 14.57
C GLN A 46 -20.51 40.16 15.40
N GLU A 47 -21.51 39.86 16.23
CA GLU A 47 -21.56 38.61 17.02
C GLU A 47 -21.53 37.37 16.11
N LEU A 48 -22.31 37.40 15.02
CA LEU A 48 -22.38 36.29 14.07
C LEU A 48 -21.03 36.09 13.36
N THR A 49 -20.39 37.19 12.94
CA THR A 49 -19.07 37.15 12.29
C THR A 49 -18.03 36.55 13.22
N GLN A 50 -18.00 36.99 14.49
CA GLN A 50 -17.09 36.44 15.48
C GLN A 50 -17.34 34.95 15.76
N THR A 51 -18.61 34.55 15.79
CA THR A 51 -18.99 33.15 16.01
C THR A 51 -18.58 32.27 14.83
N LEU A 52 -18.75 32.76 13.60
CA LEU A 52 -18.31 32.07 12.39
C LEU A 52 -16.79 31.92 12.37
N GLU A 53 -16.02 32.96 12.71
CA GLU A 53 -14.56 32.85 12.80
C GLU A 53 -14.11 31.82 13.83
N ASN A 54 -14.74 31.81 15.01
CA ASN A 54 -14.44 30.85 16.06
C ASN A 54 -14.81 29.42 15.65
N LEU A 55 -15.98 29.25 15.02
CA LEU A 55 -16.41 27.95 14.51
C LEU A 55 -15.44 27.43 13.44
N THR A 56 -15.03 28.30 12.52
CA THR A 56 -14.06 27.95 11.47
C THR A 56 -12.73 27.51 12.06
N LYS A 57 -12.22 28.21 13.07
CA LYS A 57 -10.99 27.81 13.79
C LYS A 57 -11.15 26.46 14.50
N ALA A 58 -12.23 26.27 15.26
CA ALA A 58 -12.49 25.02 15.97
C ALA A 58 -12.65 23.84 15.00
N GLN A 59 -13.29 24.05 13.86
CA GLN A 59 -13.41 23.04 12.82
C GLN A 59 -12.05 22.67 12.22
N ALA A 60 -11.18 23.65 11.97
CA ALA A 60 -9.82 23.40 11.49
C ALA A 60 -8.98 22.60 12.51
N GLU A 61 -9.07 22.95 13.79
CA GLU A 61 -8.40 22.21 14.88
C GLU A 61 -8.91 20.77 15.01
N LEU A 62 -10.23 20.56 14.90
CA LEU A 62 -10.83 19.22 14.91
C LEU A 62 -10.34 18.37 13.73
N ILE A 63 -10.35 18.93 12.51
CA ILE A 63 -9.83 18.25 11.32
C ILE A 63 -8.35 17.88 11.53
N GLN A 64 -7.55 18.77 12.11
CA GLN A 64 -6.14 18.50 12.40
C GLN A 64 -5.97 17.40 13.45
N SER A 65 -6.78 17.40 14.52
CA SER A 65 -6.76 16.36 15.55
C SER A 65 -7.17 14.99 14.99
N GLU A 66 -8.20 14.94 14.15
CA GLU A 66 -8.65 13.72 13.49
C GLU A 66 -7.58 13.17 12.53
N LYS A 67 -6.91 14.05 11.76
CA LYS A 67 -5.75 13.67 10.92
C LYS A 67 -4.63 13.04 11.74
N LEU A 68 -4.28 13.62 12.89
CA LEU A 68 -3.24 13.10 13.78
C LEU A 68 -3.62 11.75 14.39
N ALA A 69 -4.89 11.57 14.77
CA ALA A 69 -5.38 10.30 15.29
C ALA A 69 -5.35 9.19 14.23
N VAL A 70 -5.81 9.48 13.01
CA VAL A 70 -5.76 8.55 11.86
C VAL A 70 -4.30 8.22 11.52
N LEU A 71 -3.41 9.22 11.53
CA LEU A 71 -1.98 9.02 11.31
C LEU A 71 -1.37 8.11 12.38
N GLY A 72 -1.69 8.31 13.66
CA GLY A 72 -1.20 7.48 14.76
C GLY A 72 -1.63 6.01 14.63
N GLN A 73 -2.89 5.76 14.27
CA GLN A 73 -3.40 4.41 14.04
C GLN A 73 -2.76 3.75 12.82
N LEU A 74 -2.54 4.52 11.75
CA LEU A 74 -1.84 4.05 10.54
C LEU A 74 -0.37 3.73 10.82
N ILE A 75 0.35 4.58 11.56
CA ILE A 75 1.75 4.35 11.94
C ILE A 75 1.89 3.06 12.75
N ALA A 76 0.98 2.79 13.69
CA ALA A 76 1.00 1.56 14.47
C ALA A 76 0.76 0.32 13.59
N GLY A 77 -0.20 0.39 12.66
CA GLY A 77 -0.45 -0.67 11.67
C GLY A 77 0.74 -0.91 10.75
N ILE A 78 1.32 0.15 10.21
CA ILE A 78 2.50 0.08 9.33
C ILE A 78 3.72 -0.45 10.07
N ALA A 79 3.94 -0.03 11.32
CA ALA A 79 5.02 -0.57 12.13
C ALA A 79 4.89 -2.09 12.30
N HIS A 80 3.67 -2.58 12.56
CA HIS A 80 3.41 -4.02 12.62
C HIS A 80 3.70 -4.70 11.27
N GLU A 81 3.21 -4.13 10.18
CA GLU A 81 3.40 -4.69 8.84
C GLU A 81 4.85 -4.66 8.34
N ILE A 82 5.67 -3.69 8.78
CA ILE A 82 7.12 -3.64 8.51
C ILE A 82 7.87 -4.63 9.41
N ASN A 83 7.48 -4.76 10.67
CA ASN A 83 8.13 -5.66 11.61
C ASN A 83 8.00 -7.13 11.19
N THR A 84 6.91 -7.55 10.56
CA THR A 84 6.73 -8.92 10.07
C THR A 84 7.81 -9.36 9.07
N PRO A 85 8.02 -8.69 7.91
CA PRO A 85 9.09 -9.06 6.98
C PRO A 85 10.48 -8.90 7.61
N LEU A 86 10.71 -7.88 8.44
CA LEU A 86 12.00 -7.74 9.15
C LEU A 86 12.29 -8.92 10.09
N GLY A 87 11.27 -9.43 10.78
CA GLY A 87 11.39 -10.63 11.62
C GLY A 87 11.73 -11.87 10.79
N ALA A 88 11.09 -12.05 9.63
CA ALA A 88 11.40 -13.14 8.71
C ALA A 88 12.83 -13.05 8.15
N ILE A 89 13.28 -11.85 7.78
CA ILE A 89 14.66 -11.60 7.35
C ILE A 89 15.64 -11.97 8.46
N ARG A 90 15.40 -11.48 9.69
CA ARG A 90 16.30 -11.73 10.82
C ARG A 90 16.44 -13.22 11.12
N SER A 91 15.32 -13.94 11.25
CA SER A 91 15.32 -15.38 11.51
C SER A 91 15.99 -16.16 10.37
N SER A 92 15.77 -15.77 9.12
CA SER A 92 16.42 -16.41 7.96
C SER A 92 17.93 -16.18 7.97
N ILE A 93 18.39 -14.99 8.34
CA ILE A 93 19.83 -14.68 8.47
C ILE A 93 20.45 -15.44 9.64
N GLU A 94 19.76 -15.55 10.79
CA GLU A 94 20.20 -16.34 11.94
C GLU A 94 20.41 -17.81 11.54
N ASN A 95 19.45 -18.42 10.83
CA ASN A 95 19.59 -19.79 10.32
C ASN A 95 20.78 -19.96 9.37
N ILE A 96 20.98 -19.02 8.44
CA ILE A 96 22.12 -19.05 7.52
C ILE A 96 23.43 -18.92 8.29
N ALA A 97 23.50 -18.01 9.26
CA ALA A 97 24.69 -17.78 10.06
C ALA A 97 25.07 -19.00 10.92
N GLU A 98 24.08 -19.63 11.56
CA GLU A 98 24.27 -20.86 12.35
C GLU A 98 24.81 -22.00 11.48
N PHE A 99 24.21 -22.26 10.33
CA PHE A 99 24.72 -23.25 9.38
C PHE A 99 26.16 -22.96 8.95
N LEU A 100 26.47 -21.72 8.57
CA LEU A 100 27.82 -21.34 8.14
C LEU A 100 28.83 -21.49 9.28
N GLN A 101 28.43 -21.21 10.53
CA GLN A 101 29.30 -21.38 11.67
C GLN A 101 29.60 -22.86 11.97
N GLU A 102 28.59 -23.74 11.85
CA GLU A 102 28.71 -25.15 12.24
C GLU A 102 29.25 -26.07 11.15
N ASN A 103 28.97 -25.76 9.88
CA ASN A 103 29.17 -26.67 8.76
C ASN A 103 30.20 -26.20 7.73
N LEU A 104 30.50 -24.90 7.61
CA LEU A 104 31.33 -24.37 6.52
C LEU A 104 32.71 -25.03 6.40
N THR A 105 33.35 -25.38 7.52
CA THR A 105 34.66 -26.04 7.53
C THR A 105 34.60 -27.54 7.23
N LYS A 106 33.43 -28.16 7.42
CA LYS A 106 33.18 -29.58 7.18
C LYS A 106 32.75 -29.86 5.74
N LEU A 107 32.06 -28.89 5.11
CA LEU A 107 31.50 -29.00 3.76
C LEU A 107 32.46 -29.62 2.73
N PRO A 108 33.74 -29.20 2.60
CA PRO A 108 34.62 -29.77 1.59
C PRO A 108 34.84 -31.28 1.76
N LYS A 109 34.96 -31.74 3.01
CA LYS A 109 35.12 -33.16 3.31
C LYS A 109 33.81 -33.91 3.10
N THR A 110 32.68 -33.34 3.53
CA THR A 110 31.38 -33.96 3.36
C THR A 110 31.04 -34.16 1.88
N PHE A 111 31.28 -33.15 1.03
CA PHE A 111 31.08 -33.30 -0.42
C PHE A 111 32.00 -34.34 -1.06
N GLN A 112 33.25 -34.46 -0.62
CA GLN A 112 34.16 -35.50 -1.11
C GLN A 112 33.75 -36.92 -0.68
N SER A 113 33.06 -37.05 0.45
CA SER A 113 32.58 -38.34 0.95
C SER A 113 31.29 -38.82 0.29
N ILE A 114 30.61 -38.01 -0.52
CA ILE A 114 29.40 -38.42 -1.25
C ILE A 114 29.81 -39.28 -2.45
N PRO A 115 29.39 -40.56 -2.51
CA PRO A 115 29.61 -41.40 -3.68
C PRO A 115 28.92 -40.82 -4.92
N VAL A 116 29.57 -40.94 -6.09
CA VAL A 116 29.06 -40.42 -7.38
C VAL A 116 27.68 -40.99 -7.72
N GLU A 117 27.41 -42.24 -7.33
CA GLU A 117 26.10 -42.89 -7.51
C GLU A 117 24.96 -42.22 -6.75
N TYR A 118 25.24 -41.41 -5.72
CA TYR A 118 24.23 -40.69 -4.94
C TYR A 118 24.08 -39.21 -5.30
N GLU A 119 24.92 -38.69 -6.21
CA GLU A 119 24.87 -37.28 -6.62
C GLU A 119 23.50 -36.90 -7.20
N SER A 120 22.91 -37.76 -8.03
CA SER A 120 21.57 -37.52 -8.60
C SER A 120 20.48 -37.49 -7.53
N PHE A 121 20.56 -38.35 -6.51
CA PHE A 121 19.59 -38.36 -5.41
C PHE A 121 19.72 -37.10 -4.55
N PHE A 122 20.96 -36.70 -4.25
CA PHE A 122 21.24 -35.47 -3.49
C PHE A 122 20.71 -34.23 -4.21
N ILE A 123 20.97 -34.09 -5.51
CA ILE A 123 20.44 -32.98 -6.32
C ILE A 123 18.91 -33.00 -6.37
N THR A 124 18.30 -34.19 -6.45
CA THR A 124 16.83 -34.35 -6.41
C THR A 124 16.27 -33.81 -5.09
N LEU A 125 16.85 -34.21 -3.95
CA LEU A 125 16.47 -33.74 -2.62
C LEU A 125 16.59 -32.21 -2.50
N LEU A 126 17.70 -31.63 -2.98
CA LEU A 126 17.90 -30.17 -2.98
C LEU A 126 16.82 -29.41 -3.77
N ASN A 127 16.35 -30.00 -4.87
CA ASN A 127 15.33 -29.38 -5.72
C ASN A 127 13.91 -29.54 -5.15
N SER A 128 13.63 -30.61 -4.41
CA SER A 128 12.31 -30.84 -3.79
C SER A 128 11.99 -29.84 -2.66
N SER A 129 13.01 -29.34 -1.96
CA SER A 129 12.87 -28.40 -0.82
C SER A 129 12.12 -27.09 -1.14
N SER A 130 11.98 -26.71 -2.40
CA SER A 130 11.42 -25.42 -2.83
C SER A 130 9.92 -25.45 -3.14
N SER A 131 9.30 -26.64 -3.23
CA SER A 131 8.08 -26.80 -4.02
C SER A 131 6.80 -27.14 -3.24
N SER A 132 6.86 -27.75 -2.06
CA SER A 132 5.70 -28.58 -1.64
C SER A 132 5.25 -28.58 -0.17
N THR A 133 5.89 -27.87 0.77
CA THR A 133 5.51 -28.03 2.20
C THR A 133 4.30 -27.22 2.67
N ASN A 134 3.95 -26.12 2.01
CA ASN A 134 2.87 -25.22 2.47
C ASN A 134 1.45 -25.73 2.21
N LEU A 135 1.27 -26.93 1.64
CA LEU A 135 -0.05 -27.46 1.26
C LEU A 135 -0.62 -28.50 2.23
N LEU A 136 0.18 -29.04 3.16
CA LEU A 136 -0.23 -30.14 4.02
C LEU A 136 -0.79 -29.64 5.36
N THR A 137 -1.99 -30.09 5.71
CA THR A 137 -2.56 -29.87 7.04
C THR A 137 -1.81 -30.67 8.10
N SER A 138 -1.90 -30.27 9.37
CA SER A 138 -1.29 -31.00 10.49
C SER A 138 -1.81 -32.44 10.62
N LYS A 139 -2.98 -32.76 10.07
CA LYS A 139 -3.55 -34.11 10.04
C LYS A 139 -2.93 -34.94 8.93
N GLU A 140 -2.74 -34.36 7.74
CA GLU A 140 -2.06 -35.01 6.61
C GLU A 140 -0.59 -35.25 6.91
N LYS A 141 0.12 -34.27 7.50
CA LYS A 141 1.52 -34.43 7.93
C LYS A 141 1.69 -35.64 8.85
N ARG A 142 0.81 -35.80 9.84
CA ARG A 142 0.82 -36.94 10.76
C ARG A 142 0.52 -38.27 10.08
N LYS A 143 -0.43 -38.29 9.13
CA LYS A 143 -0.75 -39.50 8.36
C LYS A 143 0.43 -39.93 7.49
N LEU A 144 1.01 -38.98 6.75
CA LEU A 144 2.18 -39.21 5.91
C LEU A 144 3.37 -39.68 6.75
N LYS A 145 3.65 -39.03 7.89
CA LYS A 145 4.71 -39.44 8.81
C LYS A 145 4.57 -40.90 9.20
N ARG A 146 3.40 -41.31 9.66
CA ARG A 146 3.16 -42.72 10.04
C ARG A 146 3.41 -43.68 8.87
N GLN A 147 2.89 -43.36 7.68
CA GLN A 147 3.08 -44.21 6.49
C GLN A 147 4.55 -44.30 6.06
N LEU A 148 5.28 -43.18 6.14
CA LEU A 148 6.70 -43.16 5.83
C LEU A 148 7.50 -43.96 6.86
N SER A 149 7.15 -43.81 8.14
CA SER A 149 7.84 -44.52 9.22
C SER A 149 7.67 -46.03 9.10
N GLU A 150 6.44 -46.52 8.88
CA GLU A 150 6.17 -47.94 8.62
C GLU A 150 7.02 -48.44 7.43
N ARG A 151 7.08 -47.67 6.34
CA ARG A 151 7.84 -48.04 5.14
C ARG A 151 9.36 -48.08 5.37
N LEU A 152 9.90 -47.18 6.16
CA LEU A 152 11.32 -47.13 6.49
C LEU A 152 11.73 -48.25 7.47
N GLU A 153 10.83 -48.61 8.39
CA GLU A 153 11.00 -49.76 9.30
C GLU A 153 11.04 -51.09 8.54
N ASP A 154 10.15 -51.28 7.56
CA ASP A 154 10.13 -52.46 6.68
C ASP A 154 11.45 -52.66 5.92
N GLU A 155 12.18 -51.57 5.67
CA GLU A 155 13.43 -51.55 4.92
C GLU A 155 14.67 -51.53 5.83
N GLU A 156 14.47 -51.77 7.14
CA GLU A 156 15.49 -51.85 8.20
C GLU A 156 16.34 -50.58 8.35
N ILE A 157 15.75 -49.41 8.12
CA ILE A 157 16.45 -48.12 8.23
C ILE A 157 16.45 -47.61 9.68
N GLU A 158 17.62 -47.17 10.17
CA GLU A 158 17.74 -46.55 11.50
C GLU A 158 17.31 -45.07 11.48
N ASN A 159 16.92 -44.52 12.64
CA ASN A 159 16.51 -43.11 12.79
C ASN A 159 15.25 -42.72 11.98
N VAL A 160 14.29 -43.64 11.92
CA VAL A 160 13.06 -43.51 11.14
C VAL A 160 12.29 -42.22 11.40
N GLU A 161 12.16 -41.81 12.67
CA GLU A 161 11.42 -40.59 13.02
C GLU A 161 12.06 -39.33 12.43
N ASP A 162 13.38 -39.16 12.62
CA ASP A 162 14.15 -38.02 12.11
C ASP A 162 14.07 -37.95 10.58
N ILE A 163 14.32 -39.09 9.91
CA ILE A 163 14.31 -39.19 8.45
C ILE A 163 12.91 -38.87 7.91
N SER A 164 11.86 -39.36 8.57
CA SER A 164 10.48 -39.08 8.18
C SER A 164 10.15 -37.60 8.25
N ASP A 165 10.57 -36.93 9.33
CA ASP A 165 10.35 -35.48 9.47
C ASP A 165 11.09 -34.70 8.39
N ILE A 166 12.37 -35.01 8.14
CA ILE A 166 13.16 -34.36 7.10
C ILE A 166 12.53 -34.54 5.72
N LEU A 167 12.16 -35.77 5.35
CA LEU A 167 11.59 -36.05 4.02
C LEU A 167 10.25 -35.35 3.81
N ILE A 168 9.44 -35.21 4.86
CA ILE A 168 8.19 -34.47 4.80
C ILE A 168 8.45 -32.97 4.66
N ASP A 169 9.39 -32.43 5.45
CA ASP A 169 9.76 -31.01 5.41
C ASP A 169 10.49 -30.63 4.11
N MET A 170 11.06 -31.60 3.40
CA MET A 170 11.61 -31.41 2.05
C MET A 170 10.61 -31.64 0.93
N GLY A 171 9.41 -32.16 1.23
CA GLY A 171 8.45 -32.59 0.21
C GLY A 171 8.91 -33.81 -0.61
N ALA A 172 9.93 -34.54 -0.14
CA ALA A 172 10.53 -35.68 -0.82
C ALA A 172 9.85 -37.02 -0.49
N TYR A 173 8.78 -37.00 0.32
CA TYR A 173 8.05 -38.19 0.76
C TYR A 173 7.43 -39.00 -0.41
N GLU A 174 7.14 -38.37 -1.55
CA GLU A 174 6.61 -39.06 -2.74
C GLU A 174 7.68 -39.83 -3.52
N GLN A 175 8.96 -39.48 -3.33
CA GLN A 175 10.09 -40.03 -4.08
C GLN A 175 10.87 -41.05 -3.24
N ILE A 176 10.26 -41.57 -2.16
CA ILE A 176 10.91 -42.45 -1.19
C ILE A 176 11.60 -43.65 -1.86
N ASP A 177 10.93 -44.31 -2.80
CA ASP A 177 11.49 -45.50 -3.47
C ASP A 177 12.73 -45.15 -4.33
N THR A 178 12.84 -43.90 -4.80
CA THR A 178 13.99 -43.43 -5.57
C THR A 178 15.20 -43.17 -4.67
N ILE A 179 14.98 -42.62 -3.47
CA ILE A 179 16.06 -42.27 -2.53
C ILE A 179 16.41 -43.39 -1.56
N LEU A 180 15.59 -44.44 -1.47
CA LEU A 180 15.78 -45.57 -0.55
C LEU A 180 17.17 -46.23 -0.65
N PRO A 181 17.76 -46.46 -1.85
CA PRO A 181 19.10 -47.02 -1.96
C PRO A 181 20.17 -46.16 -1.26
N MET A 182 20.05 -44.84 -1.36
CA MET A 182 20.94 -43.89 -0.68
C MET A 182 20.72 -43.93 0.84
N LEU A 183 19.48 -44.02 1.31
CA LEU A 183 19.16 -44.06 2.74
C LEU A 183 19.68 -45.33 3.44
N LYS A 184 19.76 -46.46 2.71
CA LYS A 184 20.34 -47.71 3.22
C LYS A 184 21.88 -47.69 3.33
N ALA A 185 22.54 -46.74 2.67
CA ALA A 185 23.98 -46.61 2.77
C ALA A 185 24.39 -46.12 4.18
N PRO A 186 25.58 -46.48 4.69
CA PRO A 186 26.05 -46.03 6.00
C PRO A 186 26.07 -44.49 6.16
N GLN A 187 26.32 -43.76 5.06
CA GLN A 187 26.33 -42.30 5.02
C GLN A 187 24.97 -41.68 4.62
N GLY A 188 23.92 -42.49 4.41
CA GLY A 188 22.64 -42.05 3.90
C GLY A 188 21.99 -40.95 4.74
N LYS A 189 22.00 -41.11 6.07
CA LYS A 189 21.50 -40.09 7.02
C LYS A 189 22.29 -38.78 6.89
N GLU A 190 23.62 -38.84 6.82
CA GLU A 190 24.47 -37.65 6.70
C GLU A 190 24.21 -36.90 5.39
N ILE A 191 24.05 -37.62 4.27
CA ILE A 191 23.73 -37.03 2.97
C ILE A 191 22.36 -36.36 3.00
N LEU A 192 21.36 -37.01 3.59
CA LEU A 192 20.00 -36.46 3.74
C LEU A 192 20.00 -35.20 4.61
N THR A 193 20.67 -35.23 5.78
CA THR A 193 20.76 -34.08 6.68
C THR A 193 21.45 -32.90 5.98
N LEU A 194 22.55 -33.13 5.27
CA LEU A 194 23.22 -32.07 4.51
C LEU A 194 22.30 -31.48 3.43
N ALA A 195 21.56 -32.32 2.70
CA ALA A 195 20.62 -31.86 1.68
C ALA A 195 19.50 -31.01 2.31
N TYR A 196 19.00 -31.41 3.48
CA TYR A 196 18.00 -30.67 4.24
C TYR A 196 18.49 -29.30 4.70
N GLU A 197 19.69 -29.25 5.27
CA GLU A 197 20.30 -28.00 5.73
C GLU A 197 20.55 -27.02 4.58
N LEU A 198 21.10 -27.50 3.45
CA LEU A 198 21.29 -26.69 2.24
C LEU A 198 19.95 -26.26 1.62
N GLY A 199 18.93 -27.12 1.65
CA GLY A 199 17.56 -26.77 1.26
C GLY A 199 17.00 -25.64 2.14
N THR A 200 17.26 -25.70 3.45
CA THR A 200 16.87 -24.66 4.41
C THR A 200 17.56 -23.32 4.12
N LEU A 201 18.83 -23.32 3.70
CA LEU A 201 19.50 -22.10 3.22
C LEU A 201 18.82 -21.50 1.99
N LYS A 202 18.47 -22.36 1.01
CA LYS A 202 17.78 -21.93 -0.22
C LYS A 202 16.44 -21.28 0.11
N THR A 203 15.66 -21.90 0.99
CA THR A 203 14.38 -21.36 1.47
C THR A 203 14.55 -20.07 2.28
N SER A 204 15.59 -19.98 3.12
CA SER A 204 15.94 -18.78 3.88
C SER A 204 16.28 -17.62 2.94
N ALA A 205 17.06 -17.86 1.88
CA ALA A 205 17.37 -16.86 0.87
C ALA A 205 16.12 -16.36 0.13
N SER A 206 15.25 -17.27 -0.31
CA SER A 206 13.96 -16.91 -0.93
C SER A 206 13.06 -16.08 -0.01
N THR A 207 13.03 -16.46 1.29
CA THR A 207 12.27 -15.75 2.33
C THR A 207 12.78 -14.33 2.50
N ILE A 208 14.11 -14.14 2.54
CA ILE A 208 14.74 -12.80 2.61
C ILE A 208 14.34 -11.94 1.41
N ILE A 209 14.41 -12.49 0.19
CA ILE A 209 14.03 -11.76 -1.03
C ILE A 209 12.57 -11.32 -0.96
N THR A 210 11.66 -12.26 -0.68
CA THR A 210 10.21 -11.99 -0.60
C THR A 210 9.87 -10.98 0.50
N ALA A 211 10.49 -11.12 1.67
CA ALA A 211 10.30 -10.22 2.79
C ALA A 211 10.85 -8.81 2.49
N THR A 212 12.00 -8.72 1.81
CA THR A 212 12.59 -7.43 1.40
C THR A 212 11.70 -6.71 0.40
N ASP A 213 11.17 -7.41 -0.60
CA ASP A 213 10.20 -6.84 -1.55
C ASP A 213 8.93 -6.36 -0.84
N ARG A 214 8.42 -7.12 0.15
CA ARG A 214 7.27 -6.71 0.94
C ARG A 214 7.56 -5.45 1.76
N ALA A 215 8.71 -5.39 2.44
CA ALA A 215 9.12 -4.22 3.19
C ALA A 215 9.26 -2.99 2.28
N ALA A 216 9.86 -3.15 1.09
CA ALA A 216 9.96 -2.09 0.10
C ALA A 216 8.59 -1.59 -0.36
N LYS A 217 7.61 -2.48 -0.61
CA LYS A 217 6.23 -2.08 -0.94
C LYS A 217 5.57 -1.28 0.17
N ILE A 218 5.76 -1.66 1.43
CA ILE A 218 5.19 -0.93 2.58
C ILE A 218 5.83 0.45 2.73
N VAL A 219 7.17 0.54 2.64
CA VAL A 219 7.88 1.83 2.68
C VAL A 219 7.47 2.73 1.52
N PHE A 220 7.29 2.16 0.33
CA PHE A 220 6.80 2.88 -0.84
C PHE A 220 5.37 3.43 -0.61
N ALA A 221 4.46 2.61 -0.10
CA ALA A 221 3.10 3.04 0.25
C ALA A 221 3.11 4.13 1.33
N LEU A 222 3.96 4.00 2.35
CA LEU A 222 4.13 5.01 3.40
C LEU A 222 4.67 6.33 2.81
N LYS A 223 5.69 6.26 1.96
CA LYS A 223 6.26 7.45 1.28
C LYS A 223 5.18 8.19 0.50
N ASN A 224 4.39 7.45 -0.28
CA ASN A 224 3.25 7.96 -1.04
C ASN A 224 2.14 8.57 -0.16
N TYR A 225 1.91 8.04 1.04
CA TYR A 225 0.92 8.58 1.97
C TYR A 225 1.45 9.83 2.69
N SER A 226 2.74 9.87 3.03
CA SER A 226 3.41 10.97 3.71
C SER A 226 3.65 12.20 2.82
N HIS A 227 3.66 12.03 1.48
CA HIS A 227 3.76 13.17 0.55
C HIS A 227 2.44 13.94 0.38
N ARG A 228 1.37 13.60 1.11
CA ARG A 228 0.16 14.43 1.19
C ARG A 228 0.34 15.76 1.95
N ASP A 229 1.54 16.02 2.49
CA ASP A 229 1.90 17.28 3.16
C ASP A 229 2.86 18.18 2.34
N TYR A 230 2.90 18.07 1.00
CA TYR A 230 3.62 19.04 0.16
C TYR A 230 2.70 20.20 -0.25
N THR A 231 2.79 21.31 0.51
CA THR A 231 2.42 22.73 0.28
C THR A 231 1.16 23.16 -0.51
N GLY A 232 0.48 22.31 -1.28
CA GLY A 232 -0.77 22.64 -1.96
C GLY A 232 -0.65 23.69 -3.06
N GLU A 233 0.55 24.00 -3.54
CA GLU A 233 0.75 24.93 -4.65
C GLU A 233 0.85 24.16 -5.97
N GLN A 234 0.04 24.57 -6.94
CA GLN A 234 0.16 24.05 -8.30
C GLN A 234 1.41 24.66 -8.95
N GLU A 235 2.18 23.83 -9.63
CA GLU A 235 3.34 24.26 -10.41
C GLU A 235 3.13 23.97 -11.90
N VAL A 236 3.80 24.73 -12.75
CA VAL A 236 3.79 24.48 -14.19
C VAL A 236 4.79 23.37 -14.48
N ALA A 237 4.28 22.16 -14.74
CA ALA A 237 5.11 20.98 -14.93
C ALA A 237 4.79 20.26 -16.26
N ASN A 238 5.79 19.58 -16.81
CA ASN A 238 5.62 18.67 -17.94
C ASN A 238 5.41 17.25 -17.41
N ILE A 239 4.23 16.68 -17.66
CA ILE A 239 3.88 15.36 -17.12
C ILE A 239 4.73 14.22 -17.72
N ILE A 240 5.32 14.39 -18.92
CA ILE A 240 6.22 13.40 -19.51
C ILE A 240 7.48 13.26 -18.66
N GLU A 241 8.03 14.37 -18.15
CA GLU A 241 9.22 14.35 -17.29
C GLU A 241 8.94 13.60 -15.99
N GLY A 242 7.73 13.77 -15.43
CA GLY A 242 7.26 13.02 -14.28
C GLY A 242 7.21 11.50 -14.54
N ILE A 243 6.61 11.10 -15.67
CA ILE A 243 6.55 9.70 -16.10
C ILE A 243 7.97 9.12 -16.29
N GLU A 244 8.87 9.85 -16.95
CA GLU A 244 10.26 9.42 -17.16
C GLU A 244 11.03 9.25 -15.85
N THR A 245 10.79 10.15 -14.89
CA THR A 245 11.37 10.05 -13.54
C THR A 245 10.93 8.74 -12.87
N VAL A 246 9.64 8.42 -12.94
CA VAL A 246 9.09 7.17 -12.42
C VAL A 246 9.69 5.96 -13.13
N LEU A 247 9.76 5.96 -14.45
CA LEU A 247 10.36 4.84 -15.21
C LEU A 247 11.84 4.61 -14.85
N THR A 248 12.57 5.68 -14.58
CA THR A 248 13.98 5.60 -14.12
C THR A 248 14.09 4.90 -12.77
N LEU A 249 13.16 5.15 -11.84
CA LEU A 249 13.13 4.46 -10.54
C LEU A 249 12.92 2.94 -10.69
N TYR A 250 12.17 2.52 -11.71
CA TYR A 250 11.91 1.10 -12.00
C TYR A 250 12.90 0.49 -13.00
N HIS A 251 13.94 1.22 -13.43
CA HIS A 251 14.88 0.77 -14.45
C HIS A 251 15.45 -0.63 -14.20
N ASN A 252 15.85 -0.93 -12.95
CA ASN A 252 16.38 -2.25 -12.57
C ASN A 252 15.33 -3.36 -12.67
N LYS A 253 14.06 -3.07 -12.38
CA LYS A 253 12.96 -4.05 -12.49
C LYS A 253 12.49 -4.23 -13.93
N LEU A 254 12.64 -3.20 -14.76
CA LEU A 254 12.26 -3.23 -16.19
C LEU A 254 13.28 -4.00 -17.04
N LYS A 255 14.58 -3.88 -16.73
CA LYS A 255 15.67 -4.47 -17.53
C LYS A 255 15.60 -6.01 -17.68
N HIS A 256 14.89 -6.69 -16.77
CA HIS A 256 14.84 -8.15 -16.72
C HIS A 256 13.47 -8.70 -17.13
N GLY A 257 13.14 -8.55 -18.42
CA GLY A 257 11.98 -9.21 -19.02
C GLY A 257 10.82 -8.29 -19.40
N VAL A 258 10.91 -6.98 -19.15
CA VAL A 258 9.88 -6.02 -19.56
C VAL A 258 10.38 -5.11 -20.67
N GLU A 259 9.71 -5.16 -21.82
CA GLU A 259 9.88 -4.20 -22.90
C GLU A 259 9.03 -2.96 -22.63
N VAL A 260 9.63 -1.77 -22.68
CA VAL A 260 8.90 -0.50 -22.46
C VAL A 260 8.78 0.25 -23.78
N ILE A 261 7.56 0.42 -24.26
CA ILE A 261 7.22 1.18 -25.47
C ILE A 261 6.71 2.56 -25.06
N LYS A 262 7.34 3.62 -25.56
CA LYS A 262 7.04 5.01 -25.20
C LYS A 262 6.56 5.78 -26.43
N ASN A 263 5.29 6.17 -26.41
CA ASN A 263 4.66 6.92 -27.49
C ASN A 263 4.25 8.31 -26.99
N TYR A 264 5.22 9.21 -26.95
CA TYR A 264 4.99 10.58 -26.48
C TYR A 264 4.71 11.51 -27.65
N GLY A 265 3.52 12.10 -27.66
CA GLY A 265 3.21 13.26 -28.48
C GLY A 265 3.72 14.55 -27.86
N GLU A 266 3.71 15.63 -28.64
CA GLU A 266 3.96 16.97 -28.11
C GLU A 266 2.79 17.42 -27.23
N ILE A 267 3.10 17.78 -25.99
CA ILE A 267 2.12 18.29 -25.02
C ILE A 267 2.63 19.60 -24.40
N PRO A 268 1.72 20.53 -24.05
CA PRO A 268 2.10 21.71 -23.29
C PRO A 268 2.36 21.35 -21.81
N SER A 269 3.21 22.12 -21.14
CA SER A 269 3.27 22.10 -19.68
C SER A 269 1.95 22.58 -19.09
N ILE A 270 1.51 21.96 -17.99
CA ILE A 270 0.24 22.24 -17.34
C ILE A 270 0.46 22.69 -15.90
N LEU A 271 -0.44 23.54 -15.40
CA LEU A 271 -0.49 23.91 -14.00
C LEU A 271 -1.11 22.74 -13.21
N CYS A 272 -0.30 22.01 -12.45
CA CYS A 272 -0.73 20.80 -11.76
C CYS A 272 0.04 20.55 -10.46
N TYR A 273 -0.40 19.56 -9.70
CA TYR A 273 0.34 19.00 -8.58
C TYR A 273 1.24 17.89 -9.11
N ALA A 274 2.47 18.23 -9.50
CA ALA A 274 3.37 17.28 -10.16
C ALA A 274 3.64 16.04 -9.30
N ASP A 275 3.80 16.22 -7.99
CA ASP A 275 4.02 15.12 -7.05
C ASP A 275 2.82 14.17 -6.94
N GLU A 276 1.59 14.69 -6.95
CA GLU A 276 0.38 13.86 -6.97
C GLU A 276 0.27 13.06 -8.27
N LEU A 277 0.59 13.68 -9.41
CA LEU A 277 0.62 12.97 -10.69
C LEU A 277 1.71 11.90 -10.71
N ASN A 278 2.91 12.20 -10.20
CA ASN A 278 3.99 11.22 -10.07
C ASN A 278 3.59 10.02 -9.22
N GLN A 279 2.81 10.23 -8.17
CA GLN A 279 2.24 9.14 -7.37
C GLN A 279 1.26 8.28 -8.19
N VAL A 280 0.41 8.89 -9.00
CA VAL A 280 -0.49 8.17 -9.91
C VAL A 280 0.31 7.32 -10.90
N TRP A 281 1.31 7.90 -11.56
CA TRP A 281 2.17 7.18 -12.52
C TRP A 281 2.88 6.01 -11.84
N THR A 282 3.40 6.23 -10.63
CA THR A 282 4.13 5.18 -9.92
C THR A 282 3.22 4.00 -9.56
N ASN A 283 2.00 4.28 -9.11
CA ASN A 283 1.03 3.23 -8.79
C ASN A 283 0.60 2.45 -10.05
N LEU A 284 0.32 3.15 -11.16
CA LEU A 284 -0.09 2.52 -12.41
C LEU A 284 1.04 1.65 -13.00
N VAL A 285 2.26 2.17 -13.07
CA VAL A 285 3.43 1.41 -13.54
C VAL A 285 3.69 0.22 -12.63
N HIS A 286 3.62 0.38 -11.31
CA HIS A 286 3.82 -0.73 -10.39
C HIS A 286 2.77 -1.84 -10.57
N ASN A 287 1.50 -1.48 -10.70
CA ASN A 287 0.41 -2.44 -10.90
C ASN A 287 0.55 -3.19 -12.22
N ALA A 288 0.89 -2.48 -13.30
CA ALA A 288 1.17 -3.08 -14.60
C ALA A 288 2.30 -4.13 -14.50
N LEU A 289 3.41 -3.79 -13.84
CA LEU A 289 4.53 -4.72 -13.67
C LEU A 289 4.14 -5.97 -12.86
N GLN A 290 3.31 -5.82 -11.83
CA GLN A 290 2.80 -6.97 -11.08
C GLN A 290 1.87 -7.84 -11.91
N ALA A 291 0.96 -7.25 -12.70
CA ALA A 291 0.01 -7.99 -13.53
C ALA A 291 0.68 -8.84 -14.61
N MET A 292 1.86 -8.42 -15.06
CA MET A 292 2.73 -9.12 -16.02
C MET A 292 3.71 -10.09 -15.36
N ASP A 293 3.70 -10.26 -14.03
CA ASP A 293 4.73 -11.00 -13.29
C ASP A 293 6.17 -10.59 -13.69
N TYR A 294 6.34 -9.28 -13.93
CA TYR A 294 7.59 -8.67 -14.39
C TYR A 294 8.14 -9.22 -15.73
N GLN A 295 7.30 -9.83 -16.58
CA GLN A 295 7.66 -10.22 -17.94
C GLN A 295 6.57 -9.83 -18.96
N GLY A 296 6.94 -9.09 -20.00
CA GLY A 296 6.00 -8.67 -21.04
C GLY A 296 6.27 -7.28 -21.59
N THR A 297 5.22 -6.58 -22.00
CA THR A 297 5.33 -5.27 -22.65
C THR A 297 4.50 -4.23 -21.90
N LEU A 298 5.16 -3.15 -21.47
CA LEU A 298 4.54 -1.95 -20.92
C LEU A 298 4.53 -0.85 -21.98
N THR A 299 3.35 -0.42 -22.42
CA THR A 299 3.18 0.67 -23.39
C THR A 299 2.63 1.91 -22.69
N ILE A 300 3.27 3.06 -22.91
CA ILE A 300 2.83 4.35 -22.37
C ILE A 300 2.60 5.32 -23.53
N ASP A 301 1.35 5.73 -23.71
CA ASP A 301 0.94 6.71 -24.71
C ASP A 301 0.55 8.02 -24.02
N VAL A 302 1.13 9.13 -24.47
CA VAL A 302 0.79 10.47 -23.97
C VAL A 302 0.45 11.36 -25.15
N GLN A 303 -0.78 11.87 -25.18
CA GLN A 303 -1.26 12.70 -26.29
C GLN A 303 -2.09 13.89 -25.81
N ALA A 304 -1.86 15.06 -26.42
CA ALA A 304 -2.76 16.20 -26.29
C ALA A 304 -4.01 15.98 -27.14
N ARG A 305 -5.18 16.11 -26.52
CA ARG A 305 -6.48 16.31 -27.19
C ARG A 305 -6.96 17.72 -26.88
N SER A 306 -7.88 18.25 -27.70
CA SER A 306 -8.30 19.67 -27.72
C SER A 306 -8.37 20.40 -26.37
N GLN A 307 -8.85 19.76 -25.30
CA GLN A 307 -8.89 20.35 -23.94
C GLN A 307 -8.28 19.46 -22.83
N HIS A 308 -7.68 18.32 -23.19
CA HIS A 308 -7.23 17.34 -22.20
C HIS A 308 -5.93 16.68 -22.66
N ILE A 309 -5.07 16.35 -21.71
CA ILE A 309 -3.96 15.43 -21.97
C ILE A 309 -4.43 14.04 -21.58
N VAL A 310 -4.28 13.08 -22.50
CA VAL A 310 -4.63 11.68 -22.29
C VAL A 310 -3.34 10.89 -22.09
N VAL A 311 -3.25 10.21 -20.96
CA VAL A 311 -2.17 9.27 -20.64
C VAL A 311 -2.78 7.88 -20.59
N ASN A 312 -2.32 6.98 -21.46
CA ASN A 312 -2.68 5.57 -21.42
C ASN A 312 -1.46 4.75 -20.97
N ILE A 313 -1.68 3.83 -20.04
CA ILE A 313 -0.69 2.86 -19.59
C ILE A 313 -1.29 1.48 -19.85
N THR A 314 -0.66 0.72 -20.74
CA THR A 314 -1.13 -0.59 -21.18
C THR A 314 -0.10 -1.64 -20.83
N ASP A 315 -0.52 -2.70 -20.15
CA ASP A 315 0.30 -3.87 -19.84
C ASP A 315 -0.17 -5.10 -20.61
N SER A 316 0.73 -6.06 -20.80
CA SER A 316 0.44 -7.36 -21.44
C SER A 316 0.10 -8.45 -20.41
N GLY A 317 -0.38 -8.07 -19.22
CA GLY A 317 -0.62 -8.98 -18.11
C GLY A 317 -1.93 -9.76 -18.23
N THR A 318 -2.29 -10.45 -17.16
CA THR A 318 -3.47 -11.35 -17.12
C THR A 318 -4.82 -10.62 -17.14
N GLY A 319 -4.83 -9.29 -16.98
CA GLY A 319 -6.03 -8.46 -16.98
C GLY A 319 -6.90 -8.65 -15.72
N ILE A 320 -7.91 -7.79 -15.56
CA ILE A 320 -8.85 -7.85 -14.43
C ILE A 320 -10.05 -8.73 -14.84
N PRO A 321 -10.42 -9.76 -14.07
CA PRO A 321 -11.59 -10.58 -14.37
C PRO A 321 -12.88 -9.75 -14.43
N GLN A 322 -13.77 -10.05 -15.40
CA GLN A 322 -15.10 -9.46 -15.41
C GLN A 322 -15.89 -9.94 -14.18
N ARG A 323 -16.35 -8.98 -13.39
CA ARG A 323 -17.21 -9.21 -12.21
C ARG A 323 -18.65 -9.48 -12.61
#